data_AF-A0AAJ1UIR3-F1
#
_entry.id   AF-A0AAJ1UIR3-F1
#
_cell.length_a   1.000
_cell.length_b   1.000
_cell.length_c   1.000
_cell.angle_alpha   90.00
_cell.angle_beta   90.00
_cell.angle_gamma   90.00
#
_symmetry.space_group_name_H-M   'P 1'
#
loop_
_entity.id
_entity.type
_entity.pdbx_description
1 polymer ?
#
loop_
_entity_poly.entity_id
_entity_poly.type
_entity_poly.pdbx_seq_one_letter_code
_entity_poly.pdbx_strand_id
1 'polypeptide(L)'
;STQIRGLDVAVRNANDGISLAQTAEGAMVEIGNNLQRIRELSVQSANATNSSSDREALDAEVKQLTSEIDRVARQTNFNGTNLLDGTFSGALFQVGADSGQTIGISSVVNARTSSLGSGLFAATQTSDAAVVADAAESDGKITGMEINGVAIADVSFKAGATASDINNGIVNAINDKMDQTGVYAKLDKDGNLELTSLKSGKDFTFTAGTADGGGTPDADPANPPADLAVDFTGIGGTATAVVASEKKTVADLDITTVEGAQRALSIVDDALTSVNSSRAD
;
A
#
# COMPACT_ATOMS: atom_id res chain seq x y z
N SER A 1 -20.04 12.32 56.53
CA SER A 1 -19.55 13.28 55.50
C SER A 1 -18.32 12.79 54.73
N THR A 2 -17.92 11.52 54.84
CA THR A 2 -16.81 10.95 54.02
C THR A 2 -17.24 10.67 52.59
N GLN A 3 -18.49 10.23 52.39
CA GLN A 3 -19.04 9.93 51.06
C GLN A 3 -19.19 11.18 50.18
N ILE A 4 -19.66 12.30 50.74
CA ILE A 4 -19.76 13.58 50.01
C ILE A 4 -18.37 14.03 49.53
N ARG A 5 -17.37 14.04 50.41
CA ARG A 5 -15.98 14.39 50.04
C ARG A 5 -15.39 13.42 49.01
N GLY A 6 -15.74 12.13 49.09
CA GLY A 6 -15.35 11.13 48.10
C GLY A 6 -15.94 11.43 46.72
N LEU A 7 -17.22 11.79 46.67
CA LEU A 7 -17.90 12.20 45.44
C LEU A 7 -17.31 13.50 44.86
N ASP A 8 -16.92 14.47 45.68
CA ASP A 8 -16.27 15.71 45.20
C ASP A 8 -14.92 15.44 44.52
N VAL A 9 -14.16 14.44 44.98
CA VAL A 9 -12.93 14.00 44.32
C VAL A 9 -13.26 13.21 43.05
N ALA A 10 -14.27 12.34 43.10
CA ALA A 10 -14.70 11.55 41.96
C ALA A 10 -15.15 12.41 40.77
N VAL A 11 -15.84 13.54 41.03
CA VAL A 11 -16.19 14.51 39.98
C VAL A 11 -14.96 15.12 39.33
N ARG A 12 -13.91 15.43 40.10
CA ARG A 12 -12.64 15.93 39.53
C ARG A 12 -11.94 14.87 38.70
N ASN A 13 -11.86 13.63 39.18
CA ASN A 13 -11.28 12.52 38.43
C ASN A 13 -12.05 12.27 37.11
N ALA A 14 -13.37 12.38 37.12
CA ALA A 14 -14.18 12.28 35.90
C ALA A 14 -13.85 13.41 34.91
N ASN A 15 -13.71 14.65 35.39
CA ASN A 15 -13.31 15.78 34.55
C ASN A 15 -11.89 15.62 33.98
N ASP A 16 -10.96 15.02 34.73
CA ASP A 16 -9.62 14.69 34.24
C ASP A 16 -9.68 13.63 33.13
N GLY A 17 -10.51 12.59 33.31
CA GLY A 17 -10.75 11.59 32.26
C GLY A 17 -11.35 12.19 30.98
N ILE A 18 -12.33 13.08 31.12
CA ILE A 18 -12.90 13.84 30.00
C ILE A 18 -11.83 14.68 29.30
N SER A 19 -11.00 15.40 30.07
CA SER A 19 -9.96 16.28 29.52
C SER A 19 -8.88 15.50 28.79
N LEU A 20 -8.50 14.32 29.31
CA LEU A 20 -7.58 13.41 28.64
C LEU A 20 -8.15 12.93 27.32
N ALA A 21 -9.40 12.42 27.33
CA ALA A 21 -10.06 11.94 26.12
C ALA A 21 -10.18 13.04 25.06
N GLN A 22 -10.58 14.25 25.46
CA GLN A 22 -10.66 15.41 24.56
C GLN A 22 -9.30 15.83 23.99
N THR A 23 -8.23 15.73 24.78
CA THR A 23 -6.86 16.02 24.31
C THR A 23 -6.44 15.01 23.24
N ALA A 24 -6.71 13.72 23.46
CA ALA A 24 -6.47 12.68 22.46
C ALA A 24 -7.32 12.89 21.19
N GLU A 25 -8.64 13.08 21.33
CA GLU A 25 -9.56 13.29 20.22
C GLU A 25 -9.17 14.49 19.35
N GLY A 26 -8.83 15.63 19.98
CA GLY A 26 -8.41 16.82 19.25
C GLY A 26 -7.14 16.60 18.43
N ALA A 27 -6.15 15.91 19.00
CA ALA A 27 -4.93 15.54 18.28
C ALA A 27 -5.20 14.53 17.15
N MET A 28 -6.13 13.60 17.35
CA MET A 28 -6.52 12.63 16.33
C MET A 28 -7.29 13.25 15.17
N VAL A 29 -8.06 14.32 15.41
CA VAL A 29 -8.66 15.14 14.35
C VAL A 29 -7.58 15.77 13.47
N GLU A 30 -6.54 16.36 14.06
CA GLU A 30 -5.42 16.93 13.31
C GLU A 30 -4.66 15.87 12.50
N ILE A 31 -4.40 14.69 13.07
CA ILE A 31 -3.80 13.57 12.34
C ILE A 31 -4.70 13.13 11.18
N GLY A 32 -6.00 12.99 11.43
CA GLY A 32 -6.99 12.63 10.41
C GLY A 32 -7.07 13.65 9.26
N ASN A 33 -6.95 14.94 9.55
CA ASN A 33 -6.91 16.00 8.54
C ASN A 33 -5.64 15.91 7.68
N ASN A 34 -4.48 15.72 8.30
CA ASN A 34 -3.23 15.52 7.58
C ASN A 34 -3.27 14.27 6.69
N LEU A 35 -3.82 13.16 7.19
CA LEU A 35 -3.99 11.93 6.41
C LEU A 35 -4.94 12.13 5.22
N GLN A 36 -6.05 12.85 5.39
CA GLN A 36 -6.94 13.19 4.28
C GLN A 36 -6.23 14.04 3.22
N ARG A 37 -5.40 15.01 3.64
CA ARG A 37 -4.59 15.79 2.71
C ARG A 37 -3.56 14.94 1.96
N ILE A 38 -2.86 14.03 2.65
CA ILE A 38 -1.95 13.07 2.01
C ILE A 38 -2.72 12.22 0.99
N ARG A 39 -3.95 11.79 1.33
CA ARG A 39 -4.80 11.03 0.41
C ARG A 39 -5.12 11.83 -0.86
N GLU A 40 -5.50 13.10 -0.74
CA GLU A 40 -5.74 13.99 -1.88
C GLU A 40 -4.50 14.11 -2.78
N LEU A 41 -3.33 14.36 -2.18
CA LEU A 41 -2.05 14.45 -2.90
C LEU A 41 -1.69 13.13 -3.59
N SER A 42 -1.97 12.00 -2.96
CA SER A 42 -1.75 10.67 -3.53
C SER A 42 -2.67 10.42 -4.73
N VAL A 43 -3.95 10.79 -4.65
CA VAL A 43 -4.87 10.74 -5.80
C VAL A 43 -4.38 11.66 -6.93
N GLN A 44 -3.96 12.87 -6.58
CA GLN A 44 -3.44 13.84 -7.56
C GLN A 44 -2.20 13.28 -8.25
N SER A 45 -1.23 12.77 -7.50
CA SER A 45 -0.01 12.18 -8.05
C SER A 45 -0.33 10.97 -8.92
N ALA A 46 -1.24 10.08 -8.54
CA ALA A 46 -1.57 8.89 -9.32
C ALA A 46 -2.04 9.18 -10.77
N ASN A 47 -2.45 10.42 -11.08
CA ASN A 47 -2.87 10.79 -12.43
C ASN A 47 -1.70 10.92 -13.43
N ALA A 48 -1.87 10.36 -14.63
CA ALA A 48 -0.85 10.26 -15.68
C ALA A 48 -0.39 11.63 -16.25
N THR A 49 -1.18 12.68 -16.08
CA THR A 49 -0.85 14.02 -16.60
C THR A 49 0.21 14.76 -15.77
N ASN A 50 0.57 14.27 -14.58
CA ASN A 50 1.62 14.89 -13.77
C ASN A 50 3.01 14.47 -14.26
N SER A 51 3.89 15.45 -14.42
CA SER A 51 5.32 15.21 -14.67
C SER A 51 6.02 14.62 -13.43
N SER A 52 7.24 14.10 -13.59
CA SER A 52 8.06 13.66 -12.46
C SER A 52 8.32 14.80 -11.47
N SER A 53 8.60 16.01 -11.97
CA SER A 53 8.81 17.19 -11.11
C SER A 53 7.55 17.62 -10.36
N ASP A 54 6.36 17.45 -10.94
CA ASP A 54 5.11 17.73 -10.23
C ASP A 54 4.92 16.74 -9.08
N ARG A 55 5.22 15.46 -9.31
CA ARG A 55 5.11 14.41 -8.28
C ARG A 55 6.12 14.61 -7.15
N GLU A 56 7.34 15.03 -7.45
CA GLU A 56 8.35 15.39 -6.44
C GLU A 56 7.87 16.55 -5.55
N ALA A 57 7.22 17.55 -6.13
CA ALA A 57 6.66 18.67 -5.37
C ALA A 57 5.50 18.23 -4.47
N LEU A 58 4.59 17.37 -4.96
CA LEU A 58 3.52 16.80 -4.16
C LEU A 58 4.06 15.92 -3.03
N ASP A 59 5.09 15.12 -3.30
CA ASP A 59 5.74 14.26 -2.31
C ASP A 59 6.46 15.07 -1.22
N ALA A 60 7.02 16.23 -1.55
CA ALA A 60 7.58 17.13 -0.55
C ALA A 60 6.52 17.64 0.44
N GLU A 61 5.29 17.90 -0.03
CA GLU A 61 4.16 18.23 0.85
C GLU A 61 3.76 17.02 1.71
N VAL A 62 3.69 15.81 1.13
CA VAL A 62 3.46 14.57 1.89
C VAL A 62 4.48 14.40 3.01
N LYS A 63 5.78 14.61 2.75
CA LYS A 63 6.84 14.52 3.76
C LYS A 63 6.69 15.52 4.91
N GLN A 64 6.15 16.72 4.64
CA GLN A 64 5.84 17.69 5.69
C GLN A 64 4.65 17.23 6.54
N LEU A 65 3.60 16.74 5.89
CA LEU A 65 2.40 16.23 6.58
C LEU A 65 2.71 14.99 7.42
N THR A 66 3.53 14.05 6.93
CA THR A 66 3.96 12.88 7.71
C THR A 66 4.83 13.28 8.90
N SER A 67 5.71 14.27 8.74
CA SER A 67 6.50 14.81 9.85
C SER A 67 5.62 15.46 10.91
N GLU A 68 4.58 16.19 10.49
CA GLU A 68 3.61 16.81 11.39
C GLU A 68 2.79 15.76 12.14
N ILE A 69 2.35 14.69 11.47
CA ILE A 69 1.68 13.56 12.12
C ILE A 69 2.59 12.94 13.21
N ASP A 70 3.86 12.66 12.90
CA ASP A 70 4.78 12.09 13.90
C ASP A 70 5.03 13.06 15.06
N ARG A 71 5.10 14.37 14.79
CA ARG A 71 5.22 15.40 15.82
C ARG A 71 4.00 15.40 16.75
N VAL A 72 2.78 15.44 16.20
CA VAL A 72 1.54 15.42 16.98
C VAL A 72 1.46 14.13 17.80
N ALA A 73 1.75 12.98 17.21
CA ALA A 73 1.74 11.69 17.91
C ALA A 73 2.69 11.66 19.12
N ARG A 74 3.89 12.22 18.99
CA ARG A 74 4.90 12.26 20.07
C ARG A 74 4.63 13.31 21.14
N GLN A 75 4.06 14.46 20.76
CA GLN A 75 3.90 15.61 21.65
C GLN A 75 2.55 15.64 22.35
N THR A 76 1.56 14.88 21.89
CA THR A 76 0.25 14.81 22.52
C THR A 76 0.35 14.13 23.88
N ASN A 77 0.14 14.94 24.92
CA ASN A 77 0.39 14.60 26.30
C ASN A 77 -0.74 15.14 27.17
N PHE A 78 -1.12 14.37 28.19
CA PHE A 78 -1.95 14.86 29.29
C PHE A 78 -1.26 14.57 30.62
N ASN A 79 -0.96 15.62 31.37
CA ASN A 79 -0.36 15.54 32.71
C ASN A 79 0.90 14.64 32.79
N GLY A 80 1.77 14.72 31.78
CA GLY A 80 3.01 13.93 31.74
C GLY A 80 2.86 12.52 31.14
N THR A 81 1.65 12.10 30.78
CA THR A 81 1.40 10.84 30.06
C THR A 81 1.19 11.12 28.56
N ASN A 82 2.02 10.49 27.72
CA ASN A 82 1.82 10.54 26.26
C ASN A 82 0.62 9.67 25.87
N LEU A 83 -0.16 10.14 24.90
CA LEU A 83 -1.45 9.51 24.56
C LEU A 83 -1.40 8.73 23.24
N LEU A 84 -0.61 9.19 22.27
CA LEU A 84 -0.70 8.72 20.87
C LEU A 84 0.58 8.04 20.35
N ASP A 85 1.61 7.90 21.16
CA ASP A 85 2.91 7.34 20.74
C ASP A 85 2.99 5.80 20.87
N GLY A 86 1.89 5.17 21.30
CA GLY A 86 1.76 3.74 21.57
C GLY A 86 2.15 3.31 22.97
N THR A 87 2.59 4.22 23.85
CA THR A 87 2.91 3.90 25.26
C THR A 87 1.70 3.90 26.18
N PHE A 88 0.61 4.55 25.77
CA PHE A 88 -0.64 4.59 26.54
C PHE A 88 -1.40 3.26 26.47
N SER A 89 -1.37 2.50 27.55
CA SER A 89 -2.05 1.19 27.68
C SER A 89 -3.47 1.29 28.25
N GLY A 90 -4.01 2.50 28.37
CA GLY A 90 -5.30 2.79 29.02
C GLY A 90 -5.14 3.35 30.43
N ALA A 91 -6.24 3.89 30.96
CA ALA A 91 -6.30 4.48 32.30
C ALA A 91 -7.64 4.21 32.96
N LEU A 92 -7.63 4.00 34.28
CA LEU A 92 -8.83 3.85 35.10
C LEU A 92 -9.05 5.11 35.92
N PHE A 93 -10.23 5.70 35.81
CA PHE A 93 -10.64 6.87 36.58
C PHE A 93 -11.65 6.45 37.63
N GLN A 94 -11.34 6.69 38.90
CA GLN A 94 -12.26 6.44 40.02
C GLN A 94 -13.33 7.54 40.04
N VAL A 95 -14.56 7.19 39.66
CA VAL A 95 -15.70 8.10 39.48
C VAL A 95 -16.79 7.93 40.53
N GLY A 96 -16.58 7.05 41.51
CA GLY A 96 -17.44 6.90 42.67
C GLY A 96 -16.69 6.98 44.00
N ALA A 97 -17.42 6.99 45.11
CA ALA A 97 -16.84 7.09 46.45
C ALA A 97 -16.32 5.75 46.99
N ASP A 98 -16.78 4.62 46.43
CA ASP A 98 -16.41 3.27 46.88
C ASP A 98 -15.38 2.61 45.95
N SER A 99 -14.54 1.74 46.50
CA SER A 99 -13.51 1.04 45.74
C SER A 99 -14.09 0.26 44.55
N GLY A 100 -13.49 0.44 43.36
CA GLY A 100 -13.88 -0.27 42.15
C GLY A 100 -14.97 0.42 41.31
N GLN A 101 -15.50 1.56 41.75
CA GLN A 101 -16.38 2.41 40.94
C GLN A 101 -15.55 3.24 39.95
N THR A 102 -15.02 2.59 38.92
CA THR A 102 -14.14 3.19 37.90
C THR A 102 -14.75 3.19 36.51
N ILE A 103 -14.29 4.13 35.67
CA ILE A 103 -14.47 4.10 34.21
C ILE A 103 -13.08 3.95 33.61
N GLY A 104 -12.95 3.02 32.66
CA GLY A 104 -11.71 2.83 31.90
C GLY A 104 -11.76 3.59 30.58
N ILE A 105 -10.66 4.27 30.27
CA ILE A 105 -10.32 4.66 28.90
C ILE A 105 -9.35 3.60 28.40
N SER A 106 -9.73 2.88 27.34
CA SER A 106 -8.91 1.85 26.72
C SER A 106 -7.64 2.43 26.12
N SER A 107 -6.72 1.57 25.66
CA SER A 107 -5.56 2.02 24.87
C SER A 107 -6.02 2.77 23.63
N VAL A 108 -5.34 3.87 23.31
CA VAL A 108 -5.55 4.65 22.08
C VAL A 108 -4.64 4.11 20.98
N VAL A 109 -5.02 4.29 19.71
CA VAL A 109 -4.17 3.89 18.57
C VAL A 109 -2.77 4.50 18.68
N ASN A 110 -1.74 3.71 18.36
CA ASN A 110 -0.38 4.23 18.16
C ASN A 110 -0.33 5.00 16.83
N ALA A 111 -0.35 6.32 16.91
CA ALA A 111 -0.38 7.21 15.76
C ALA A 111 1.02 7.60 15.25
N ARG A 112 2.10 7.02 15.79
CA ARG A 112 3.44 7.23 15.20
C ARG A 112 3.45 6.73 13.77
N THR A 113 4.04 7.50 12.85
CA THR A 113 4.02 7.20 11.41
C THR A 113 4.63 5.83 11.08
N SER A 114 5.60 5.38 11.88
CA SER A 114 6.23 4.05 11.81
C SER A 114 5.33 2.87 12.23
N SER A 115 4.13 3.13 12.73
CA SER A 115 3.17 2.12 13.18
C SER A 115 1.79 2.29 12.54
N LEU A 116 1.45 3.53 12.17
CA LEU A 116 0.18 3.89 11.58
C LEU A 116 0.09 3.44 10.10
N GLY A 117 -1.09 2.97 9.69
CA GLY A 117 -1.34 2.53 8.30
C GLY A 117 -0.53 1.31 7.87
N SER A 118 -0.18 0.42 8.80
CA SER A 118 0.69 -0.73 8.53
C SER A 118 0.09 -1.66 7.47
N GLY A 119 0.66 -1.64 6.27
CA GLY A 119 0.34 -2.57 5.19
C GLY A 119 1.45 -3.57 4.91
N LEU A 120 1.09 -4.82 4.62
CA LEU A 120 2.00 -5.88 4.17
C LEU A 120 1.84 -6.04 2.67
N PHE A 121 2.84 -5.59 1.92
CA PHE A 121 2.85 -5.71 0.45
C PHE A 121 3.71 -6.90 0.04
N ALA A 122 3.28 -7.64 -0.98
CA ALA A 122 4.19 -8.59 -1.63
C ALA A 122 5.40 -7.83 -2.20
N ALA A 123 6.57 -8.48 -2.17
CA ALA A 123 7.78 -7.90 -2.74
C ALA A 123 7.58 -7.58 -4.23
N THR A 124 8.29 -6.55 -4.71
CA THR A 124 8.36 -6.27 -6.14
C THR A 124 9.04 -7.45 -6.83
N GLN A 125 8.41 -7.96 -7.89
CA GLN A 125 8.94 -9.05 -8.69
C GLN A 125 9.46 -8.49 -10.01
N THR A 126 10.67 -8.86 -10.39
CA THR A 126 11.29 -8.45 -11.65
C THR A 126 11.71 -9.72 -12.39
N SER A 127 11.25 -9.91 -13.62
CA SER A 127 11.80 -10.97 -14.50
C SER A 127 12.96 -10.40 -15.29
N ASP A 128 13.68 -11.26 -16.01
CA ASP A 128 14.33 -10.80 -17.23
C ASP A 128 13.26 -10.34 -18.25
N ALA A 129 13.62 -9.63 -19.33
CA ALA A 129 12.63 -9.17 -20.32
C ALA A 129 11.75 -10.35 -20.80
N ALA A 130 10.41 -10.21 -20.68
CA ALA A 130 9.46 -11.29 -20.97
C ALA A 130 9.55 -11.82 -22.40
N VAL A 131 10.08 -11.01 -23.32
CA VAL A 131 10.56 -11.38 -24.65
C VAL A 131 11.95 -10.77 -24.82
N VAL A 132 12.94 -11.58 -25.19
CA VAL A 132 14.35 -11.16 -25.41
C VAL A 132 14.79 -11.32 -26.89
N ALA A 133 13.85 -11.62 -27.78
CA ALA A 133 14.13 -11.99 -29.18
C ALA A 133 14.19 -10.79 -30.16
N ASP A 134 14.70 -11.06 -31.36
CA ASP A 134 14.51 -10.21 -32.55
C ASP A 134 13.00 -10.07 -32.89
N ALA A 135 12.67 -9.19 -33.85
CA ALA A 135 11.29 -8.95 -34.25
C ALA A 135 10.54 -10.25 -34.60
N ALA A 136 9.28 -10.36 -34.17
CA ALA A 136 8.47 -11.56 -34.38
C ALA A 136 8.42 -11.95 -35.87
N GLU A 137 8.74 -13.20 -36.21
CA GLU A 137 8.76 -13.64 -37.62
C GLU A 137 7.35 -13.93 -38.18
N SER A 138 6.37 -14.13 -37.28
CA SER A 138 4.99 -14.44 -37.62
C SER A 138 4.00 -13.76 -36.65
N ASP A 139 2.72 -13.75 -37.04
CA ASP A 139 1.64 -13.35 -36.15
C ASP A 139 1.47 -14.38 -35.03
N GLY A 140 1.20 -13.91 -33.81
CA GLY A 140 1.04 -14.79 -32.65
C GLY A 140 0.36 -14.10 -31.48
N LYS A 141 0.29 -14.82 -30.36
CA LYS A 141 -0.32 -14.34 -29.12
C LYS A 141 0.31 -14.96 -27.88
N ILE A 142 0.33 -14.22 -26.78
CA ILE A 142 0.61 -14.73 -25.44
C ILE A 142 -0.72 -14.97 -24.74
N THR A 143 -0.93 -16.18 -24.21
CA THR A 143 -2.19 -16.59 -23.58
C THR A 143 -1.96 -17.27 -22.24
N GLY A 144 -3.00 -17.31 -21.39
CA GLY A 144 -2.99 -18.09 -20.14
C GLY A 144 -2.23 -17.44 -18.97
N MET A 145 -1.89 -16.16 -19.08
CA MET A 145 -1.34 -15.40 -17.95
C MET A 145 -2.41 -15.23 -16.85
N GLU A 146 -2.02 -15.44 -15.59
CA GLU A 146 -2.88 -15.16 -14.43
C GLU A 146 -2.10 -14.45 -13.32
N ILE A 147 -2.76 -13.51 -12.63
CA ILE A 147 -2.21 -12.84 -11.45
C ILE A 147 -3.24 -12.94 -10.33
N ASN A 148 -2.85 -13.46 -9.17
CA ASN A 148 -3.74 -13.59 -8.01
C ASN A 148 -5.05 -14.34 -8.34
N GLY A 149 -4.95 -15.34 -9.22
CA GLY A 149 -6.09 -16.12 -9.72
C GLY A 149 -7.02 -15.36 -10.69
N VAL A 150 -6.61 -14.19 -11.17
CA VAL A 150 -7.33 -13.40 -12.18
C VAL A 150 -6.66 -13.60 -13.53
N ALA A 151 -7.43 -14.05 -14.52
CA ALA A 151 -6.96 -14.19 -15.90
C ALA A 151 -6.66 -12.82 -16.52
N ILE A 152 -5.49 -12.72 -17.15
CA ILE A 152 -5.05 -11.57 -17.94
C ILE A 152 -5.43 -11.81 -19.41
N ALA A 153 -5.78 -10.75 -20.12
CA ALA A 153 -6.17 -10.86 -21.52
C ALA A 153 -5.00 -11.33 -22.40
N ASP A 154 -5.35 -12.05 -23.47
CA ASP A 154 -4.37 -12.48 -24.48
C ASP A 154 -3.67 -11.25 -25.11
N VAL A 155 -2.35 -11.32 -25.25
CA VAL A 155 -1.55 -10.27 -25.90
C VAL A 155 -1.24 -10.72 -27.33
N SER A 156 -1.92 -10.13 -28.30
CA SER A 156 -1.67 -10.44 -29.72
C SER A 156 -0.53 -9.59 -30.29
N PHE A 157 0.30 -10.18 -31.15
CA PHE A 157 1.37 -9.51 -31.87
C PHE A 157 1.38 -9.91 -33.35
N LYS A 158 2.02 -9.07 -34.16
CA LYS A 158 2.12 -9.24 -35.61
C LYS A 158 3.56 -9.54 -36.01
N ALA A 159 3.72 -10.16 -37.17
CA ALA A 159 5.04 -10.26 -37.81
C ALA A 159 5.69 -8.87 -37.89
N GLY A 160 6.93 -8.76 -37.43
CA GLY A 160 7.71 -7.52 -37.32
C GLY A 160 7.56 -6.78 -35.99
N ALA A 161 6.70 -7.22 -35.06
CA ALA A 161 6.62 -6.62 -33.73
C ALA A 161 7.92 -6.82 -32.94
N THR A 162 8.42 -5.76 -32.33
CA THR A 162 9.65 -5.84 -31.51
C THR A 162 9.36 -6.42 -30.13
N ALA A 163 10.39 -6.92 -29.44
CA ALA A 163 10.28 -7.33 -28.04
C ALA A 163 9.68 -6.22 -27.16
N SER A 164 10.03 -4.95 -27.41
CA SER A 164 9.46 -3.80 -26.71
C SER A 164 7.95 -3.66 -26.94
N ASP A 165 7.47 -3.85 -28.17
CA ASP A 165 6.04 -3.76 -28.48
C ASP A 165 5.24 -4.84 -27.74
N ILE A 166 5.78 -6.06 -27.71
CA ILE A 166 5.14 -7.20 -27.05
C ILE A 166 5.17 -7.03 -25.53
N ASN A 167 6.30 -6.62 -24.95
CA ASN A 167 6.44 -6.35 -23.52
C ASN A 167 5.53 -5.21 -23.06
N ASN A 168 5.37 -4.14 -23.86
CA ASN A 168 4.37 -3.10 -23.60
C ASN A 168 2.93 -3.64 -23.69
N GLY A 169 2.67 -4.55 -24.63
CA GLY A 169 1.40 -5.28 -24.69
C GLY A 169 1.08 -6.06 -23.41
N ILE A 170 2.07 -6.75 -22.84
CA ILE A 170 1.97 -7.46 -21.56
C ILE A 170 1.68 -6.47 -20.41
N VAL A 171 2.44 -5.38 -20.33
CA VAL A 171 2.24 -4.34 -19.31
C VAL A 171 0.82 -3.79 -19.35
N ASN A 172 0.32 -3.46 -20.55
CA ASN A 172 -1.04 -2.95 -20.73
C ASN A 172 -2.08 -3.98 -20.32
N ALA A 173 -1.95 -5.24 -20.76
CA ALA A 173 -2.90 -6.29 -20.41
C ALA A 173 -2.99 -6.54 -18.90
N ILE A 174 -1.85 -6.46 -18.18
CA ILE A 174 -1.82 -6.57 -16.72
C ILE A 174 -2.47 -5.35 -16.06
N ASN A 175 -2.11 -4.14 -16.49
CA ASN A 175 -2.63 -2.90 -15.90
C ASN A 175 -4.12 -2.70 -16.15
N ASP A 176 -4.68 -3.23 -17.25
CA ASP A 176 -6.12 -3.25 -17.52
C ASP A 176 -6.92 -4.09 -16.49
N LYS A 177 -6.23 -4.96 -15.74
CA LYS A 177 -6.80 -5.76 -14.64
C LYS A 177 -6.33 -5.33 -13.27
N MET A 178 -5.62 -4.19 -13.15
CA MET A 178 -5.02 -3.70 -11.91
C MET A 178 -6.04 -3.54 -10.77
N ASP A 179 -7.29 -3.15 -11.08
CA ASP A 179 -8.37 -3.01 -10.11
C ASP A 179 -8.74 -4.35 -9.44
N GLN A 180 -8.65 -5.44 -10.20
CA GLN A 180 -8.94 -6.81 -9.78
C GLN A 180 -7.71 -7.50 -9.18
N THR A 181 -6.56 -7.44 -9.86
CA THR A 181 -5.32 -8.12 -9.46
C THR A 181 -4.65 -7.43 -8.27
N GLY A 182 -4.80 -6.10 -8.15
CA GLY A 182 -4.05 -5.29 -7.19
C GLY A 182 -2.56 -5.18 -7.51
N VAL A 183 -2.17 -5.39 -8.77
CA VAL A 183 -0.77 -5.36 -9.23
C VAL A 183 -0.61 -4.33 -10.34
N TYR A 184 0.48 -3.56 -10.26
CA TYR A 184 0.94 -2.66 -11.31
C TYR A 184 2.11 -3.28 -12.05
N ALA A 185 2.12 -3.15 -13.37
CA ALA A 185 3.21 -3.58 -14.24
C ALA A 185 3.89 -2.38 -14.91
N LYS A 186 5.21 -2.45 -15.07
CA LYS A 186 5.98 -1.55 -15.94
C LYS A 186 7.19 -2.27 -16.52
N LEU A 187 7.81 -1.65 -17.52
CA LEU A 187 9.17 -2.01 -17.93
C LEU A 187 10.18 -1.12 -17.20
N ASP A 188 11.24 -1.71 -16.68
CA ASP A 188 12.36 -0.94 -16.15
C ASP A 188 13.23 -0.38 -17.30
N LYS A 189 14.26 0.38 -16.93
CA LYS A 189 15.23 0.97 -17.86
C LYS A 189 16.02 -0.05 -18.70
N ASP A 190 16.09 -1.30 -18.25
CA ASP A 190 16.79 -2.39 -18.91
C ASP A 190 15.82 -3.25 -19.76
N GLY A 191 14.52 -2.91 -19.76
CA GLY A 191 13.46 -3.61 -20.52
C GLY A 191 12.83 -4.78 -19.77
N ASN A 192 13.17 -4.97 -18.50
CA ASN A 192 12.65 -6.04 -17.66
C ASN A 192 11.23 -5.73 -17.19
N LEU A 193 10.38 -6.76 -17.10
CA LEU A 193 9.03 -6.60 -16.55
C LEU A 193 9.10 -6.55 -15.03
N GLU A 194 8.62 -5.44 -14.46
CA GLU A 194 8.50 -5.25 -13.01
C GLU A 194 7.03 -5.26 -12.61
N LEU A 195 6.70 -6.12 -11.64
CA LEU A 195 5.37 -6.27 -11.07
C LEU A 195 5.37 -5.85 -9.60
N THR A 196 4.52 -4.90 -9.27
CA THR A 196 4.47 -4.23 -7.98
C THR A 196 3.09 -4.42 -7.36
N SER A 197 3.00 -5.04 -6.19
CA SER A 197 1.73 -5.16 -5.45
C SER A 197 1.30 -3.79 -4.90
N LEU A 198 0.06 -3.39 -5.16
CA LEU A 198 -0.55 -2.13 -4.73
C LEU A 198 -1.49 -2.29 -3.54
N LYS A 199 -1.91 -3.53 -3.23
CA LYS A 199 -2.86 -3.83 -2.16
C LYS A 199 -2.17 -4.60 -1.04
N SER A 200 -2.30 -4.07 0.17
CA SER A 200 -1.85 -4.73 1.39
C SER A 200 -2.60 -6.06 1.62
N GLY A 201 -1.92 -7.05 2.21
CA GLY A 201 -2.52 -8.29 2.69
C GLY A 201 -2.93 -9.27 1.59
N LYS A 202 -2.40 -9.11 0.37
CA LYS A 202 -2.61 -10.03 -0.75
C LYS A 202 -1.31 -10.80 -1.04
N ASP A 203 -1.43 -12.12 -1.10
CA ASP A 203 -0.40 -12.96 -1.72
C ASP A 203 -0.19 -12.52 -3.16
N PHE A 204 1.04 -12.63 -3.66
CA PHE A 204 1.35 -12.45 -5.06
C PHE A 204 1.54 -13.82 -5.70
N THR A 205 0.67 -14.14 -6.64
CA THR A 205 0.80 -15.34 -7.47
C THR A 205 0.81 -14.92 -8.92
N PHE A 206 1.74 -15.48 -9.68
CA PHE A 206 1.84 -15.28 -11.11
C PHE A 206 1.90 -16.63 -11.80
N THR A 207 0.99 -16.84 -12.75
CA THR A 207 1.02 -17.96 -13.68
C THR A 207 1.54 -17.42 -15.00
N ALA A 208 2.69 -17.94 -15.45
CA ALA A 208 3.27 -17.57 -16.71
C ALA A 208 2.37 -18.00 -17.88
N GLY A 209 2.21 -17.10 -18.85
CA GLY A 209 1.53 -17.40 -20.09
C GLY A 209 2.42 -18.20 -21.04
N THR A 210 1.81 -18.72 -22.09
CA THR A 210 2.49 -19.37 -23.21
C THR A 210 2.29 -18.56 -24.48
N ALA A 211 3.34 -18.43 -25.28
CA ALA A 211 3.23 -17.87 -26.63
C ALA A 211 2.79 -18.97 -27.61
N ASP A 212 1.83 -18.64 -28.47
CA ASP A 212 1.45 -19.40 -29.64
C ASP A 212 1.71 -18.54 -30.89
N GLY A 213 2.33 -19.13 -31.92
CA GLY A 213 2.85 -18.40 -33.07
C GLY A 213 4.25 -17.81 -32.81
N GLY A 214 5.21 -18.27 -33.59
CA GLY A 214 6.63 -17.90 -33.55
C GLY A 214 7.35 -18.47 -34.77
N GLY A 215 7.24 -19.78 -34.98
CA GLY A 215 7.51 -20.46 -36.25
C GLY A 215 6.24 -21.02 -36.90
N THR A 216 6.20 -21.06 -38.23
CA THR A 216 5.29 -21.98 -38.93
C THR A 216 5.62 -23.43 -38.53
N PRO A 217 4.65 -24.37 -38.50
CA PRO A 217 4.98 -25.80 -38.56
C PRO A 217 5.85 -26.04 -39.81
N ASP A 218 7.12 -26.40 -39.63
CA ASP A 218 8.08 -26.37 -40.75
C ASP A 218 7.87 -27.50 -41.77
N ALA A 219 8.23 -27.18 -43.02
CA ALA A 219 8.56 -28.10 -44.09
C ALA A 219 10.03 -28.61 -44.04
N ASP A 220 10.90 -28.09 -43.15
CA ASP A 220 12.29 -28.55 -42.89
C ASP A 220 12.57 -28.93 -41.41
N PRO A 221 12.51 -30.22 -41.04
CA PRO A 221 12.78 -30.68 -39.66
C PRO A 221 14.25 -30.54 -39.21
N ALA A 222 15.19 -30.10 -40.07
CA ALA A 222 16.61 -30.01 -39.72
C ALA A 222 17.04 -28.67 -39.10
N ASN A 223 16.24 -27.61 -39.24
CA ASN A 223 16.62 -26.26 -38.82
C ASN A 223 15.37 -25.39 -38.50
N PRO A 224 14.62 -25.72 -37.43
CA PRO A 224 13.41 -24.97 -37.10
C PRO A 224 13.76 -23.49 -36.86
N PRO A 225 12.95 -22.52 -37.35
CA PRO A 225 13.07 -21.14 -36.87
C PRO A 225 12.93 -21.14 -35.35
N ALA A 226 13.71 -20.30 -34.68
CA ALA A 226 13.59 -20.16 -33.24
C ALA A 226 12.22 -19.56 -32.94
N ASP A 227 11.33 -20.32 -32.32
CA ASP A 227 10.07 -19.79 -31.80
C ASP A 227 10.34 -18.53 -30.97
N LEU A 228 9.40 -17.58 -31.00
CA LEU A 228 9.45 -16.43 -30.10
C LEU A 228 9.43 -16.95 -28.65
N ALA A 229 10.61 -16.99 -28.04
CA ALA A 229 10.75 -17.43 -26.66
C ALA A 229 10.24 -16.32 -25.74
N VAL A 230 9.11 -16.60 -25.08
CA VAL A 230 8.69 -15.83 -23.91
C VAL A 230 9.37 -16.41 -22.67
N ASP A 231 10.05 -15.54 -21.92
CA ASP A 231 10.77 -15.92 -20.71
C ASP A 231 10.29 -15.10 -19.51
N PHE A 232 9.42 -15.70 -18.70
CA PHE A 232 8.97 -15.12 -17.43
C PHE A 232 9.81 -15.61 -16.24
N THR A 233 11.00 -16.19 -16.50
CA THR A 233 11.92 -16.62 -15.44
C THR A 233 12.29 -15.41 -14.58
N GLY A 234 12.25 -15.58 -13.25
CA GLY A 234 12.39 -14.49 -12.27
C GLY A 234 11.06 -13.99 -11.68
N ILE A 235 9.95 -14.10 -12.41
CA ILE A 235 8.59 -13.84 -11.87
C ILE A 235 7.89 -15.15 -11.46
N GLY A 236 8.41 -16.30 -11.92
CA GLY A 236 7.87 -17.64 -11.66
C GLY A 236 8.18 -18.18 -10.25
N GLY A 237 7.32 -17.86 -9.30
CA GLY A 237 7.28 -18.51 -8.00
C GLY A 237 6.22 -17.83 -7.16
N THR A 238 5.33 -18.61 -6.53
CA THR A 238 4.39 -18.12 -5.52
C THR A 238 5.13 -17.21 -4.54
N ALA A 239 5.01 -15.88 -4.71
CA ALA A 239 5.38 -14.94 -3.67
C ALA A 239 4.18 -14.86 -2.73
N THR A 240 3.97 -15.96 -2.00
CA THR A 240 3.05 -15.95 -0.87
C THR A 240 3.48 -14.81 0.05
N ALA A 241 2.56 -14.13 0.73
CA ALA A 241 2.83 -13.06 1.69
C ALA A 241 3.56 -13.55 2.96
N VAL A 242 4.42 -14.57 2.85
CA VAL A 242 5.02 -15.29 3.96
C VAL A 242 6.09 -14.41 4.61
N VAL A 243 5.64 -13.71 5.64
CA VAL A 243 6.35 -13.47 6.91
C VAL A 243 7.49 -12.43 6.86
N ALA A 244 7.81 -11.87 5.69
CA ALA A 244 8.47 -10.56 5.58
C ALA A 244 8.14 -9.86 4.25
N SER A 245 6.85 -9.62 4.00
CA SER A 245 6.45 -8.44 3.24
C SER A 245 7.17 -7.22 3.79
N GLU A 246 7.61 -6.30 2.92
CA GLU A 246 8.04 -5.00 3.39
C GLU A 246 6.84 -4.36 4.10
N LYS A 247 6.85 -4.37 5.44
CA LYS A 247 5.91 -3.60 6.22
C LYS A 247 6.11 -2.15 5.83
N LYS A 248 5.12 -1.57 5.15
CA LYS A 248 5.09 -0.15 4.84
C LYS A 248 4.07 0.51 5.73
N THR A 249 4.38 1.73 6.13
CA THR A 249 3.61 2.53 7.07
C THR A 249 3.52 3.95 6.53
N VAL A 250 2.83 4.83 7.27
CA VAL A 250 2.80 6.26 6.92
C VAL A 250 4.20 6.88 6.87
N ALA A 251 5.20 6.30 7.54
CA ALA A 251 6.59 6.75 7.45
C ALA A 251 7.25 6.45 6.09
N ASP A 252 6.72 5.49 5.33
CA ASP A 252 7.32 4.98 4.09
C ASP A 252 6.60 5.50 2.84
N LEU A 253 5.75 6.51 2.98
CA LEU A 253 5.01 7.09 1.86
C LEU A 253 5.97 7.76 0.88
N ASP A 254 5.83 7.36 -0.38
CA ASP A 254 6.51 7.95 -1.52
C ASP A 254 5.51 8.01 -2.66
N ILE A 255 5.16 9.23 -3.08
CA ILE A 255 4.22 9.47 -4.18
C ILE A 255 4.92 10.01 -5.43
N THR A 256 6.23 9.83 -5.56
CA THR A 256 6.99 10.27 -6.75
C THR A 256 6.69 9.44 -8.01
N THR A 257 6.05 8.28 -7.85
CA THR A 257 5.63 7.37 -8.94
C THR A 257 4.13 7.07 -8.87
N VAL A 258 3.55 6.58 -9.97
CA VAL A 258 2.12 6.18 -10.01
C VAL A 258 1.86 5.03 -9.03
N GLU A 259 2.72 4.01 -9.07
CA GLU A 259 2.67 2.86 -8.16
C GLU A 259 2.86 3.25 -6.69
N GLY A 260 3.76 4.19 -6.39
CA GLY A 260 3.98 4.72 -5.06
C GLY A 260 2.76 5.48 -4.54
N ALA A 261 2.17 6.34 -5.38
CA ALA A 261 0.93 7.05 -5.08
C ALA A 261 -0.24 6.09 -4.82
N GLN A 262 -0.36 4.99 -5.57
CA GLN A 262 -1.39 3.98 -5.36
C GLN A 262 -1.18 3.19 -4.05
N ARG A 263 0.07 2.83 -3.72
CA ARG A 263 0.41 2.21 -2.42
C ARG A 263 0.11 3.15 -1.26
N ALA A 264 0.43 4.44 -1.41
CA ALA A 264 0.15 5.46 -0.42
C ALA A 264 -1.35 5.54 -0.09
N LEU A 265 -2.23 5.43 -1.10
CA LEU A 265 -3.68 5.37 -0.86
C LEU A 265 -4.07 4.18 0.03
N SER A 266 -3.53 2.98 -0.22
CA SER A 266 -3.82 1.81 0.62
C SER A 266 -3.37 2.04 2.07
N ILE A 267 -2.15 2.54 2.28
CA ILE A 267 -1.58 2.81 3.61
C ILE A 267 -2.38 3.89 4.36
N VAL A 268 -2.75 4.96 3.66
CA VAL A 268 -3.48 6.09 4.24
C VAL A 268 -4.93 5.74 4.56
N ASP A 269 -5.58 4.93 3.73
CA ASP A 269 -6.94 4.45 4.01
C ASP A 269 -6.97 3.52 5.25
N ASP A 270 -5.96 2.65 5.40
CA ASP A 270 -5.78 1.83 6.62
C ASP A 270 -5.49 2.71 7.86
N ALA A 271 -4.67 3.75 7.70
CA ALA A 271 -4.38 4.73 8.75
C ALA A 271 -5.63 5.51 9.19
N LEU A 272 -6.41 6.03 8.23
CA LEU A 272 -7.66 6.75 8.48
C LEU A 272 -8.68 5.85 9.19
N THR A 273 -8.79 4.60 8.76
CA THR A 273 -9.66 3.61 9.41
C THR A 273 -9.24 3.37 10.86
N SER A 274 -7.95 3.22 11.12
CA SER A 274 -7.40 3.03 12.47
C SER A 274 -7.66 4.24 13.38
N VAL A 275 -7.43 5.46 12.86
CA VAL A 275 -7.69 6.71 13.59
C VAL A 275 -9.18 6.86 13.87
N ASN A 276 -10.05 6.70 12.87
CA ASN A 276 -11.49 6.86 13.05
C ASN A 276 -12.10 5.81 13.98
N SER A 277 -11.59 4.57 13.96
CA SER A 277 -12.08 3.53 14.87
C SER A 277 -11.73 3.87 16.32
N SER A 278 -10.50 4.31 16.59
CA SER A 278 -10.07 4.70 17.95
C SER A 278 -10.70 6.02 18.45
N ARG A 279 -11.36 6.80 17.59
CA ARG A 279 -12.19 7.97 17.97
C ARG A 279 -13.63 7.59 18.29
N ALA A 280 -14.08 6.44 17.80
CA ALA A 280 -15.44 5.95 18.00
C ALA A 280 -15.61 5.13 19.29
N ASP A 281 -14.51 4.53 19.78
CA ASP A 281 -14.42 3.77 21.05
C ASP A 281 -14.25 4.68 22.28
#